data_AF-R5KN16-F1
#
_entry.id   AF-R5KN16-F1
#
_cell.length_a   1.000
_cell.length_b   1.000
_cell.length_c   1.000
_cell.angle_alpha   90.00
_cell.angle_beta   90.00
_cell.angle_gamma   90.00
#
_symmetry.space_group_name_H-M   'P 1'
#
loop_
_entity.id
_entity.type
_entity.pdbx_description
1 polymer ?
#
loop_
_entity_poly.entity_id
_entity_poly.type
_entity_poly.pdbx_seq_one_letter_code
_entity_poly.pdbx_strand_id
1 'polypeptide(L)'
;MLSNNPIRSDDPQAIEKLTAKLKSCQEMQEYMKEANKYYRRNGTMKGFPDLDDEKAEKIDAKIKNSYSWERQPFPQYHLQGNNQEIHRLKKRIEELTRNKEVGFVGWEFEGGTAEPNTEINRLQLFFDEKPSAEQRTELKMNGFRWAPSEQAWQRQLNESAIYSASRIEFLKTKDGKLPYQIQPKVPSKENMER
;
A
#
# COMPACT_ATOMS: atom_id res chain seq x y z
N MET A 1 -21.61 1.02 2.25
CA MET A 1 -20.44 0.41 2.93
C MET A 1 -19.30 0.39 1.93
N LEU A 2 -18.13 0.93 2.27
CA LEU A 2 -16.94 0.87 1.40
C LEU A 2 -16.59 -0.61 1.19
N SER A 3 -16.51 -1.06 -0.06
CA SER A 3 -16.12 -2.42 -0.39
C SER A 3 -14.74 -2.70 0.22
N ASN A 4 -14.63 -3.72 1.08
CA ASN A 4 -13.37 -4.10 1.72
C ASN A 4 -12.47 -4.95 0.79
N ASN A 5 -12.71 -4.89 -0.52
CA ASN A 5 -11.95 -5.64 -1.50
C ASN A 5 -10.56 -5.01 -1.65
N PRO A 6 -9.49 -5.81 -1.61
CA PRO A 6 -8.14 -5.32 -1.86
C PRO A 6 -8.03 -4.70 -3.27
N ILE A 7 -7.62 -3.43 -3.34
CA ILE A 7 -7.30 -2.77 -4.61
C ILE A 7 -5.93 -3.28 -5.06
N ARG A 8 -5.91 -4.04 -6.16
CA ARG A 8 -4.67 -4.62 -6.71
C ARG A 8 -3.83 -3.52 -7.36
N SER A 9 -2.52 -3.65 -7.29
CA SER A 9 -1.57 -2.78 -8.01
C SER A 9 -1.68 -2.85 -9.51
N ASP A 10 -2.11 -4.00 -10.03
CA ASP A 10 -2.19 -4.27 -11.47
C ASP A 10 -3.45 -3.64 -12.07
N ASP A 11 -4.33 -3.08 -11.23
CA ASP A 11 -5.49 -2.32 -11.68
C ASP A 11 -5.03 -0.97 -12.25
N PRO A 12 -5.32 -0.65 -13.53
CA PRO A 12 -4.95 0.64 -14.12
C PRO A 12 -5.48 1.84 -13.34
N GLN A 13 -6.59 1.67 -12.61
CA GLN A 13 -7.22 2.68 -11.77
C GLN A 13 -6.86 2.55 -10.29
N ALA A 14 -5.82 1.78 -9.92
CA ALA A 14 -5.46 1.55 -8.52
C ALA A 14 -5.27 2.84 -7.73
N ILE A 15 -4.49 3.79 -8.28
CA ILE A 15 -4.19 5.08 -7.63
C ILE A 15 -5.47 5.91 -7.45
N GLU A 16 -6.33 5.96 -8.47
CA GLU A 16 -7.61 6.68 -8.43
C GLU A 16 -8.55 6.11 -7.35
N LYS A 17 -8.73 4.78 -7.35
CA LYS A 17 -9.59 4.08 -6.37
C LYS A 17 -9.07 4.23 -4.94
N LEU A 18 -7.75 4.15 -4.75
CA LEU A 18 -7.12 4.37 -3.44
C LEU A 18 -7.29 5.81 -2.97
N THR A 19 -7.19 6.79 -3.88
CA THR A 19 -7.37 8.22 -3.58
C THR A 19 -8.82 8.51 -3.19
N ALA A 20 -9.80 7.94 -3.89
CA ALA A 20 -11.20 8.05 -3.53
C ALA A 20 -11.48 7.44 -2.14
N LYS A 21 -10.93 6.24 -1.87
CA LYS A 21 -11.05 5.61 -0.55
C LYS A 21 -10.39 6.45 0.55
N LEU A 22 -9.23 7.03 0.29
CA LEU A 22 -8.52 7.92 1.21
C LEU A 22 -9.39 9.13 1.56
N LYS A 23 -9.99 9.77 0.56
CA LYS A 23 -10.89 10.91 0.75
C LYS A 23 -12.07 10.54 1.66
N SER A 24 -12.75 9.43 1.38
CA SER A 24 -13.86 8.96 2.23
C SER A 24 -13.43 8.65 3.66
N CYS A 25 -12.25 8.05 3.87
CA CYS A 25 -11.71 7.84 5.21
C CYS A 25 -11.39 9.15 5.93
N GLN A 26 -10.88 10.17 5.23
CA GLN A 26 -10.61 11.49 5.80
C GLN A 26 -11.90 12.22 6.19
N GLU A 27 -12.92 12.21 5.33
CA GLU A 27 -14.25 12.77 5.61
C GLU A 27 -14.89 12.09 6.82
N MET A 28 -14.83 10.76 6.89
CA MET A 28 -15.32 9.99 8.03
C MET A 28 -14.55 10.32 9.31
N GLN A 29 -13.23 10.53 9.23
CA GLN A 29 -12.41 10.90 10.39
C GLN A 29 -12.84 12.24 10.98
N GLU A 30 -13.06 13.23 10.10
CA GLU A 30 -13.48 14.57 10.51
C GLU A 30 -14.89 14.55 11.09
N TYR A 31 -15.81 13.83 10.45
CA TYR A 31 -17.16 13.61 10.95
C TYR A 31 -17.15 13.00 12.36
N MET A 32 -16.38 11.93 12.60
CA MET A 32 -16.29 11.30 13.93
C MET A 32 -15.73 12.25 14.99
N LYS A 33 -14.74 13.07 14.63
CA LYS A 33 -14.14 14.06 15.54
C LYS A 33 -15.14 15.15 15.91
N GLU A 34 -15.82 15.73 14.92
CA GLU A 34 -16.79 16.80 15.16
C GLU A 34 -18.01 16.28 15.91
N ALA A 35 -18.50 15.06 15.62
CA ALA A 35 -19.57 14.42 16.39
C ALA A 35 -19.20 14.22 17.85
N ASN A 36 -18.01 13.67 18.14
CA ASN A 36 -17.54 13.49 19.51
C ASN A 36 -17.34 14.83 20.25
N LYS A 37 -16.87 15.86 19.54
CA LYS A 37 -16.69 17.21 20.09
C LYS A 37 -18.03 17.88 20.38
N TYR A 38 -19.01 17.74 19.49
CA TYR A 38 -20.37 18.23 19.67
C TYR A 38 -21.02 17.56 20.89
N TYR A 39 -21.00 16.23 20.93
CA TYR A 39 -21.58 15.48 22.04
C TYR A 39 -20.94 15.82 23.38
N ARG A 40 -19.60 15.98 23.43
CA ARG A 40 -18.89 16.40 24.65
C ARG A 40 -19.36 17.75 25.18
N ARG A 41 -19.77 18.67 24.30
CA ARG A 41 -20.25 20.01 24.66
C ARG A 41 -21.72 20.03 25.04
N ASN A 42 -22.56 19.32 24.30
CA ASN A 42 -24.02 19.41 24.40
C ASN A 42 -24.66 18.29 25.23
N GLY A 43 -23.95 17.16 25.42
CA GLY A 43 -24.49 15.97 26.09
C GLY A 43 -25.54 15.21 25.29
N THR A 44 -25.76 15.60 24.03
CA THR A 44 -26.73 15.04 23.08
C THR A 44 -26.22 15.21 21.65
N MET A 45 -26.65 14.35 20.74
CA MET A 45 -26.46 14.50 19.30
C MET A 45 -27.55 15.34 18.62
N LYS A 46 -28.60 15.74 19.34
CA LYS A 46 -29.69 16.56 18.79
C LYS A 46 -29.14 17.91 18.31
N GLY A 47 -29.45 18.32 17.08
CA GLY A 47 -28.93 19.54 16.46
C GLY A 47 -27.53 19.42 15.84
N PHE A 48 -26.94 18.22 15.80
CA PHE A 48 -25.71 17.99 15.03
C PHE A 48 -25.99 18.08 13.51
N PRO A 49 -25.12 18.72 12.70
CA PRO A 49 -25.33 18.85 11.26
C PRO A 49 -25.56 17.50 10.54
N ASP A 50 -26.45 17.51 9.55
CA ASP A 50 -26.82 16.35 8.72
C ASP A 50 -27.36 15.13 9.50
N LEU A 51 -27.82 15.34 10.74
CA LEU A 51 -28.44 14.32 11.58
C LEU A 51 -29.88 14.72 11.92
N ASP A 52 -30.82 13.82 11.63
CA ASP A 52 -32.21 14.00 12.04
C ASP A 52 -32.39 13.74 13.55
N ASP A 53 -33.42 14.36 14.13
CA ASP A 53 -33.71 14.27 15.57
C ASP A 53 -33.92 12.81 16.02
N GLU A 54 -34.57 11.99 15.19
CA GLU A 54 -34.85 10.58 15.51
C GLU A 54 -33.56 9.74 15.61
N LYS A 55 -32.62 9.92 14.68
CA LYS A 55 -31.30 9.25 14.71
C LYS A 55 -30.44 9.79 15.85
N ALA A 56 -30.51 11.08 16.12
CA ALA A 56 -29.82 11.67 17.26
C ALA A 56 -30.25 11.03 18.58
N GLU A 57 -31.57 10.91 18.80
CA GLU A 57 -32.12 10.25 20.00
C GLU A 57 -31.70 8.77 20.09
N LYS A 58 -31.67 8.05 18.96
CA LYS A 58 -31.17 6.67 18.91
C LYS A 58 -29.69 6.56 19.29
N ILE A 59 -28.86 7.48 18.82
CA ILE A 59 -27.42 7.51 19.17
C ILE A 59 -27.26 7.80 20.66
N ASP A 60 -27.97 8.80 21.19
CA ASP A 60 -27.91 9.15 22.60
C ASP A 60 -28.40 8.01 23.51
N ALA A 61 -29.50 7.34 23.14
CA ALA A 61 -30.02 6.19 23.85
C ALA A 61 -29.04 5.01 23.82
N LYS A 62 -28.38 4.77 22.67
CA LYS A 62 -27.34 3.75 22.56
C LYS A 62 -26.18 4.05 23.51
N ILE A 63 -25.67 5.29 23.53
CA ILE A 63 -24.57 5.69 24.43
C ILE A 63 -24.96 5.52 25.91
N LYS A 64 -26.19 5.91 26.29
CA LYS A 64 -26.68 5.75 27.67
C LYS A 64 -26.78 4.28 28.10
N ASN A 65 -27.09 3.38 27.17
CA ASN A 65 -27.20 1.94 27.41
C ASN A 65 -25.90 1.17 27.16
N SER A 66 -24.85 1.83 26.65
CA SER A 66 -23.52 1.26 26.44
C SER A 66 -22.76 1.07 27.75
N TYR A 67 -21.61 0.39 27.67
CA TYR A 67 -20.71 0.25 28.80
C TYR A 67 -20.27 1.60 29.38
N SER A 68 -19.98 1.64 30.68
CA SER A 68 -19.71 2.88 31.43
C SER A 68 -18.53 3.72 30.91
N TRP A 69 -17.64 3.12 30.11
CA TRP A 69 -16.49 3.77 29.47
C TRP A 69 -16.76 4.27 28.04
N GLU A 70 -17.87 3.87 27.41
CA GLU A 70 -18.25 4.30 26.06
C GLU A 70 -19.17 5.52 26.12
N ARG A 71 -18.62 6.66 26.54
CA ARG A 71 -19.38 7.90 26.80
C ARG A 71 -19.49 8.84 25.60
N GLN A 72 -19.21 8.37 24.40
CA GLN A 72 -19.18 9.20 23.20
C GLN A 72 -19.72 8.45 21.98
N PRO A 73 -20.28 9.16 20.97
CA PRO A 73 -20.85 8.54 19.78
C PRO A 73 -19.89 7.63 19.03
N PHE A 74 -18.62 8.05 18.91
CA PHE A 74 -17.57 7.28 18.25
C PHE A 74 -16.45 6.94 19.25
N PRO A 75 -16.37 5.68 19.72
CA PRO A 75 -15.30 5.23 20.59
C PRO A 75 -13.89 5.46 20.00
N GLN A 76 -12.90 5.62 20.88
CA GLN A 76 -11.53 5.97 20.48
C GLN A 76 -10.92 4.95 19.51
N TYR A 77 -11.21 3.65 19.67
CA TYR A 77 -10.69 2.60 18.80
C TYR A 77 -11.16 2.75 17.34
N HIS A 78 -12.36 3.29 17.10
CA HIS A 78 -12.83 3.58 15.74
C HIS A 78 -12.00 4.69 15.08
N LEU A 79 -11.72 5.79 15.80
CA LEU A 79 -10.86 6.88 15.29
C LEU A 79 -9.43 6.39 15.04
N GLN A 80 -8.89 5.56 15.93
CA GLN A 80 -7.55 5.00 15.77
C GLN A 80 -7.49 4.07 14.55
N GLY A 81 -8.45 3.16 14.41
CA GLY A 81 -8.52 2.24 13.26
C GLY A 81 -8.64 2.98 11.93
N ASN A 82 -9.47 4.01 11.85
CA ASN A 82 -9.63 4.81 10.64
C ASN A 82 -8.37 5.66 10.34
N ASN A 83 -7.73 6.25 11.34
CA ASN A 83 -6.43 6.91 11.16
C ASN A 83 -5.35 5.96 10.64
N GLN A 84 -5.27 4.73 11.16
CA GLN A 84 -4.33 3.73 10.66
C GLN A 84 -4.61 3.42 9.19
N GLU A 85 -5.87 3.29 8.79
CA GLU A 85 -6.24 3.09 7.39
C GLU A 85 -5.84 4.28 6.51
N ILE A 86 -6.07 5.52 6.96
CA ILE A 86 -5.61 6.74 6.26
C ILE A 86 -4.09 6.69 6.01
N HIS A 87 -3.30 6.36 7.03
CA HIS A 87 -1.85 6.25 6.89
C HIS A 87 -1.44 5.13 5.93
N ARG A 88 -2.10 3.96 5.99
CA ARG A 88 -1.86 2.86 5.04
C ARG A 88 -2.14 3.28 3.60
N LEU A 89 -3.28 3.93 3.35
CA LEU A 89 -3.68 4.38 2.02
C LEU A 89 -2.72 5.43 1.47
N LYS A 90 -2.33 6.42 2.28
CA LYS A 90 -1.32 7.41 1.87
C LYS A 90 -0.01 6.77 1.45
N LYS A 91 0.53 5.87 2.29
CA LYS A 91 1.78 5.15 1.98
C LYS A 91 1.65 4.34 0.69
N ARG A 92 0.50 3.67 0.49
CA ARG A 92 0.26 2.86 -0.70
C ARG A 92 0.15 3.69 -1.98
N ILE A 93 -0.53 4.83 -1.92
CA ILE A 93 -0.64 5.77 -3.04
C ILE A 93 0.75 6.31 -3.39
N GLU A 94 1.54 6.73 -2.40
CA GLU A 94 2.90 7.21 -2.60
C GLU A 94 3.78 6.15 -3.28
N GLU A 95 3.75 4.90 -2.79
CA GLU A 95 4.50 3.78 -3.38
C GLU A 95 4.12 3.56 -4.84
N LEU A 96 2.83 3.47 -5.16
CA LEU A 96 2.38 3.22 -6.54
C LEU A 96 2.68 4.40 -7.47
N THR A 97 2.52 5.62 -6.98
CA THR A 97 2.83 6.84 -7.74
C THR A 97 4.32 6.90 -8.07
N ARG A 98 5.16 6.68 -7.06
CA ARG A 98 6.63 6.63 -7.23
C ARG A 98 7.05 5.57 -8.24
N ASN A 99 6.53 4.35 -8.11
CA ASN A 99 6.86 3.26 -9.03
C ASN A 99 6.45 3.59 -10.47
N LYS A 100 5.36 4.35 -10.65
CA LYS A 100 4.89 4.79 -11.98
C LYS A 100 5.73 5.92 -12.57
N GLU A 101 6.16 6.87 -11.74
CA GLU A 101 6.93 8.05 -12.18
C GLU A 101 8.41 7.73 -12.43
N VAL A 102 9.04 7.00 -11.51
CA VAL A 102 10.48 6.72 -11.53
C VAL A 102 10.78 5.44 -12.33
N GLY A 103 9.87 4.46 -12.27
CA GLY A 103 10.06 3.16 -12.89
C GLY A 103 11.16 2.33 -12.20
N PHE A 104 11.51 1.23 -12.86
CA PHE A 104 12.58 0.33 -12.46
C PHE A 104 13.48 0.07 -13.67
N VAL A 105 14.76 -0.18 -13.41
CA VAL A 105 15.74 -0.54 -14.46
C VAL A 105 16.16 -2.00 -14.31
N GLY A 106 16.33 -2.66 -15.45
CA GLY A 106 16.89 -4.00 -15.53
C GLY A 106 18.40 -4.01 -15.36
N TRP A 107 18.96 -5.21 -15.21
CA TRP A 107 20.40 -5.41 -15.10
C TRP A 107 20.82 -6.80 -15.56
N GLU A 108 22.09 -6.92 -15.92
CA GLU A 108 22.71 -8.22 -16.19
C GLU A 108 23.39 -8.73 -14.93
N PHE A 109 23.25 -10.03 -14.67
CA PHE A 109 23.96 -10.76 -13.62
C PHE A 109 24.73 -11.94 -14.23
N GLU A 110 25.49 -12.67 -13.41
CA GLU A 110 26.24 -13.82 -13.91
C GLU A 110 25.29 -14.95 -14.32
N GLY A 111 25.27 -15.29 -15.61
CA GLY A 111 24.40 -16.34 -16.17
C GLY A 111 22.95 -15.91 -16.43
N GLY A 112 22.67 -14.62 -16.59
CA GLY A 112 21.34 -14.15 -17.01
C GLY A 112 21.07 -12.64 -16.93
N THR A 113 19.81 -12.28 -17.09
CA THR A 113 19.31 -10.90 -17.06
C THR A 113 18.06 -10.74 -16.20
N ALA A 114 17.93 -9.58 -15.56
CA ALA A 114 16.77 -9.18 -14.81
C ALA A 114 16.06 -8.03 -15.53
N GLU A 115 14.79 -8.23 -15.88
CA GLU A 115 14.00 -7.30 -16.67
C GLU A 115 12.74 -6.86 -15.91
N PRO A 116 12.54 -5.55 -15.70
CA PRO A 116 11.30 -5.01 -15.16
C PRO A 116 10.24 -4.91 -16.27
N ASN A 117 9.32 -5.88 -16.31
CA ASN A 117 8.20 -5.87 -17.22
C ASN A 117 7.00 -5.15 -16.60
N THR A 118 6.77 -3.91 -17.05
CA THR A 118 5.70 -3.04 -16.55
C THR A 118 4.33 -3.44 -17.10
N GLU A 119 4.25 -4.11 -18.25
CA GLU A 119 2.98 -4.52 -18.88
C GLU A 119 2.25 -5.58 -18.04
N ILE A 120 2.98 -6.60 -17.58
CA ILE A 120 2.43 -7.64 -16.70
C ILE A 120 2.75 -7.40 -15.21
N ASN A 121 3.38 -6.28 -14.89
CA ASN A 121 3.81 -5.88 -13.55
C ASN A 121 4.69 -6.95 -12.86
N ARG A 122 5.76 -7.39 -13.52
CA ARG A 122 6.69 -8.43 -13.02
C ARG A 122 8.14 -8.02 -13.15
N LEU A 123 8.93 -8.32 -12.11
CA LEU A 123 10.38 -8.44 -12.26
C LEU A 123 10.65 -9.87 -12.75
N GLN A 124 11.15 -9.99 -13.96
CA GLN A 124 11.46 -11.26 -14.62
C GLN A 124 12.97 -11.50 -14.56
N LEU A 125 13.37 -12.72 -14.21
CA LEU A 125 14.76 -13.17 -14.21
C LEU A 125 14.87 -14.28 -15.26
N PHE A 126 15.62 -13.98 -16.31
CA PHE A 126 15.98 -14.90 -17.37
C PHE A 126 17.37 -15.46 -17.08
N PHE A 127 17.54 -16.76 -17.20
CA PHE A 127 18.83 -17.43 -17.01
C PHE A 127 19.23 -18.10 -18.31
N ASP A 128 20.51 -18.01 -18.65
CA ASP A 128 21.08 -18.60 -19.88
C ASP A 128 20.97 -20.13 -19.82
N GLU A 129 21.20 -20.69 -18.63
CA GLU A 129 21.04 -22.11 -18.35
C GLU A 129 20.09 -22.33 -17.17
N LYS A 130 19.58 -23.56 -17.05
CA LYS A 130 18.70 -23.93 -15.94
C LYS A 130 19.43 -23.75 -14.59
N PRO A 131 18.92 -22.92 -13.67
CA PRO A 131 19.56 -22.74 -12.36
C PRO A 131 19.61 -24.03 -11.56
N SER A 132 20.65 -24.17 -10.73
CA SER A 132 20.87 -25.33 -9.88
C SER A 132 19.70 -25.58 -8.91
N ALA A 133 19.65 -26.76 -8.28
CA ALA A 133 18.61 -27.03 -7.28
C ALA A 133 18.65 -26.06 -6.09
N GLU A 134 19.85 -25.64 -5.68
CA GLU A 134 20.09 -24.69 -4.59
C GLU A 134 19.65 -23.29 -4.99
N GLN A 135 20.08 -22.80 -6.16
CA GLN A 135 19.66 -21.50 -6.70
C GLN A 135 18.14 -21.40 -6.83
N ARG A 136 17.49 -22.45 -7.33
CA ARG A 136 16.01 -22.51 -7.43
C ARG A 136 15.33 -22.50 -6.07
N THR A 137 15.97 -23.05 -5.03
CA THR A 137 15.45 -23.01 -3.66
C THR A 137 15.56 -21.59 -3.10
N GLU A 138 16.70 -20.94 -3.29
CA GLU A 138 16.95 -19.56 -2.86
C GLU A 138 16.00 -18.57 -3.54
N LEU A 139 15.75 -18.73 -4.85
CA LEU A 139 14.76 -17.95 -5.60
C LEU A 139 13.37 -18.07 -4.98
N LYS A 140 12.91 -19.29 -4.67
CA LYS A 140 11.61 -19.54 -4.04
C LYS A 140 11.51 -18.92 -2.65
N MET A 141 12.57 -19.03 -1.83
CA MET A 141 12.61 -18.43 -0.49
C MET A 141 12.48 -16.90 -0.54
N ASN A 142 13.00 -16.28 -1.60
CA ASN A 142 12.86 -14.85 -1.86
C ASN A 142 11.63 -14.49 -2.71
N GLY A 143 10.67 -15.41 -2.86
CA GLY A 143 9.37 -15.16 -3.45
C GLY A 143 9.31 -15.18 -4.98
N PHE A 144 10.41 -15.52 -5.66
CA PHE A 144 10.38 -15.73 -7.12
C PHE A 144 9.75 -17.08 -7.46
N ARG A 145 8.89 -17.08 -8.48
CA ARG A 145 8.19 -18.27 -8.97
C ARG A 145 8.50 -18.47 -10.44
N TRP A 146 8.77 -19.72 -10.82
CA TRP A 146 8.92 -20.09 -12.22
C TRP A 146 7.60 -19.90 -12.97
N ALA A 147 7.66 -19.22 -14.11
CA ALA A 147 6.54 -19.04 -15.01
C ALA A 147 6.86 -19.66 -16.37
N PRO A 148 6.30 -20.84 -16.69
CA PRO A 148 6.60 -21.54 -17.93
C PRO A 148 6.24 -20.75 -19.20
N SER A 149 5.19 -19.93 -19.15
CA SER A 149 4.75 -19.08 -20.28
C SER A 149 5.78 -18.02 -20.64
N GLU A 150 6.45 -17.47 -19.62
CA GLU A 150 7.47 -16.43 -19.76
C GLU A 150 8.88 -17.00 -19.86
N GLN A 151 9.05 -18.30 -19.58
CA GLN A 151 10.35 -18.94 -19.38
C GLN A 151 11.27 -18.19 -18.40
N ALA A 152 10.67 -17.58 -17.37
CA ALA A 152 11.36 -16.73 -16.41
C ALA A 152 11.00 -17.06 -14.96
N TRP A 153 11.93 -16.79 -14.06
CA TRP A 153 11.63 -16.68 -12.62
C TRP A 153 11.13 -15.27 -12.34
N GLN A 154 9.93 -15.14 -11.79
CA GLN A 154 9.32 -13.82 -11.64
C GLN A 154 8.57 -13.62 -10.32
N ARG A 155 8.43 -12.35 -9.96
CA ARG A 155 7.54 -11.88 -8.88
C ARG A 155 6.98 -10.50 -9.24
N GLN A 156 5.98 -10.04 -8.49
CA GLN A 156 5.39 -8.72 -8.69
C GLN A 156 6.48 -7.62 -8.71
N LEU A 157 6.44 -6.74 -9.71
CA LEU A 157 7.36 -5.61 -9.82
C LEU A 157 7.01 -4.53 -8.78
N ASN A 158 7.92 -4.34 -7.82
CA ASN A 158 7.89 -3.29 -6.81
C ASN A 158 9.28 -3.17 -6.16
N GLU A 159 9.47 -2.17 -5.29
CA GLU A 159 10.73 -1.99 -4.54
C GLU A 159 11.14 -3.27 -3.80
N SER A 160 10.18 -4.01 -3.21
CA SER A 160 10.46 -5.27 -2.51
C SER A 160 11.03 -6.34 -3.43
N ALA A 161 10.65 -6.39 -4.71
CA ALA A 161 11.25 -7.32 -5.67
C ALA A 161 12.72 -7.03 -5.91
N ILE A 162 13.07 -5.76 -6.08
CA ILE A 162 14.46 -5.32 -6.23
C ILE A 162 15.27 -5.63 -4.95
N TYR A 163 14.72 -5.32 -3.78
CA TYR A 163 15.36 -5.63 -2.50
C TYR A 163 15.54 -7.14 -2.28
N SER A 164 14.56 -7.96 -2.67
CA SER A 164 14.67 -9.41 -2.60
C SER A 164 15.71 -9.96 -3.57
N ALA A 165 15.78 -9.44 -4.80
CA ALA A 165 16.86 -9.80 -5.73
C ALA A 165 18.24 -9.44 -5.14
N SER A 166 18.33 -8.30 -4.43
CA SER A 166 19.58 -7.86 -3.80
C SER A 166 20.06 -8.72 -2.63
N ARG A 167 19.23 -9.64 -2.14
CA ARG A 167 19.61 -10.60 -1.08
C ARG A 167 20.16 -11.91 -1.65
N ILE A 168 20.09 -12.11 -2.96
CA ILE A 168 20.52 -13.31 -3.65
C ILE A 168 21.86 -13.04 -4.30
N GLU A 169 22.89 -13.78 -3.89
CA GLU A 169 24.29 -13.48 -4.25
C GLU A 169 24.53 -13.53 -5.75
N PHE A 170 23.99 -14.55 -6.43
CA PHE A 170 24.16 -14.75 -7.88
C PHE A 170 23.27 -13.84 -8.75
N LEU A 171 22.44 -12.97 -8.15
CA LEU A 171 21.66 -11.95 -8.88
C LEU A 171 22.26 -10.56 -8.80
N LYS A 172 23.42 -10.40 -8.15
CA LYS A 172 24.17 -9.14 -8.20
C LYS A 172 24.53 -8.80 -9.63
N THR A 173 24.66 -7.50 -9.90
CA THR A 173 25.11 -7.04 -11.22
C THR A 173 26.48 -7.65 -11.54
N LYS A 174 26.84 -7.77 -12.82
CA LYS A 174 28.20 -8.22 -13.23
C LYS A 174 29.34 -7.44 -12.55
N ASP A 175 29.13 -6.16 -12.26
CA ASP A 175 30.09 -5.31 -11.53
C ASP A 175 30.07 -5.52 -10.00
N GLY A 176 29.35 -6.52 -9.48
CA GLY A 176 29.22 -6.83 -8.06
C GLY A 176 28.30 -5.89 -7.26
N LYS A 177 27.69 -4.88 -7.88
CA LYS A 177 26.71 -3.99 -7.22
C LYS A 177 25.40 -4.72 -6.90
N LEU A 178 24.73 -4.24 -5.86
CA LEU A 178 23.42 -4.73 -5.46
C LEU A 178 22.34 -4.12 -6.38
N PRO A 179 21.34 -4.88 -6.84
CA PRO A 179 20.25 -4.40 -7.69
C PRO A 179 19.56 -3.12 -7.20
N TYR A 180 19.39 -2.92 -5.89
CA TYR A 180 18.80 -1.68 -5.37
C TYR A 180 19.68 -0.43 -5.56
N GLN A 181 21.00 -0.61 -5.67
CA GLN A 181 21.96 0.51 -5.79
C GLN A 181 21.96 1.15 -7.17
N ILE A 182 21.55 0.40 -8.19
CA ILE A 182 21.48 0.84 -9.58
C ILE A 182 20.11 1.41 -9.96
N GLN A 183 19.10 1.23 -9.10
CA GLN A 183 17.77 1.77 -9.40
C GLN A 183 17.78 3.30 -9.41
N PRO A 184 16.95 3.92 -10.25
CA PRO A 184 16.83 5.37 -10.27
C PRO A 184 16.37 5.85 -8.88
N LYS A 185 17.05 6.87 -8.37
CA LYS A 185 16.66 7.51 -7.11
C LYS A 185 15.61 8.57 -7.41
N VAL A 186 14.67 8.72 -6.49
CA VAL A 186 13.74 9.85 -6.51
C VAL A 186 14.59 11.14 -6.45
N PRO A 187 14.37 12.12 -7.35
CA PRO A 187 14.95 13.44 -7.18
C PRO A 187 14.61 13.95 -5.77
N SER A 188 15.61 14.43 -5.03
CA SER A 188 15.31 15.12 -3.76
C SER A 188 14.34 16.27 -4.04
N LYS A 189 13.42 16.56 -3.12
CA LYS A 189 12.48 17.69 -3.26
C LYS A 189 13.19 19.03 -3.56
N GLU A 190 14.47 19.17 -3.18
CA GLU A 190 15.32 20.32 -3.50
C GLU A 190 15.64 20.49 -4.99
N ASN A 191 15.54 19.44 -5.81
CA ASN A 191 15.82 19.50 -7.25
C ASN A 191 14.56 19.71 -8.11
N MET A 192 13.37 19.77 -7.50
CA MET A 192 12.11 20.06 -8.19
C MET A 192 11.76 21.56 -8.24
N GLU A 193 12.51 22.41 -7.51
CA GLU A 193 12.31 23.86 -7.42
C GLU A 193 13.43 24.68 -8.11
N ARG A 194 14.17 24.10 -9.06
CA ARG A 194 15.16 24.82 -9.87
C ARG A 194 14.78 24.90 -11.34
#